data_AF-A0AAP0EZE4-F1
#
_entry.id   AF-A0AAP0EZE4-F1
#
_cell.length_a   1.000
_cell.length_b   1.000
_cell.length_c   1.000
_cell.angle_alpha   90.00
_cell.angle_beta   90.00
_cell.angle_gamma   90.00
#
_symmetry.space_group_name_H-M   'P 1'
#
loop_
_entity.id
_entity.type
_entity.pdbx_description
1 polymer ?
#
loop_
_entity_poly.entity_id
_entity_poly.type
_entity_poly.pdbx_seq_one_letter_code
_entity_poly.pdbx_strand_id
1 'polypeptide(L)' 'MSGKERQDKGILHASRQAAAFVSGDDVIHKLFTELAYRFKSTFGNERVDWCTNRDRTGGYTRLLQTRIRVGDVAPMAYIE' A
#
# COMPACT_ATOMS: atom_id res chain seq x y z
N MET A 1 -21.99 -19.95 -9.82
CA MET A 1 -20.90 -19.61 -8.88
C MET A 1 -20.92 -18.10 -8.68
N SER A 2 -21.23 -17.67 -7.46
CA SER A 2 -21.47 -16.26 -7.12
C SER A 2 -20.18 -15.43 -7.28
N GLY A 3 -20.27 -14.20 -7.80
CA GLY A 3 -19.12 -13.33 -8.05
C GLY A 3 -18.25 -13.02 -6.82
N LYS A 4 -18.80 -13.21 -5.62
CA LYS A 4 -18.11 -12.99 -4.33
C LYS A 4 -17.02 -14.03 -4.06
N GLU A 5 -17.29 -15.29 -4.43
CA GLU A 5 -16.39 -16.44 -4.21
C GLU A 5 -15.07 -16.36 -4.98
N ARG A 6 -15.03 -15.60 -6.09
CA ARG A 6 -13.83 -15.40 -6.91
C ARG A 6 -12.89 -14.34 -6.32
N GLN A 7 -13.44 -13.29 -5.71
CA GLN A 7 -12.65 -12.24 -5.07
C GLN A 7 -11.90 -12.78 -3.84
N ASP A 8 -12.56 -13.63 -3.04
CA ASP A 8 -11.96 -14.21 -1.83
C ASP A 8 -10.76 -15.12 -2.14
N LYS A 9 -10.81 -15.86 -3.27
CA LYS A 9 -9.69 -16.71 -3.74
C LYS A 9 -8.48 -15.88 -4.16
N GLY A 10 -8.69 -14.73 -4.79
CA GLY A 10 -7.61 -13.84 -5.22
C GLY A 10 -6.88 -13.19 -4.04
N ILE A 11 -7.61 -12.74 -3.03
CA ILE A 11 -7.05 -12.10 -1.84
C ILE A 11 -6.28 -13.10 -0.98
N LEU A 12 -6.81 -14.32 -0.78
CA LEU A 12 -6.11 -15.36 -0.02
C LEU A 12 -4.79 -15.77 -0.69
N HIS A 13 -4.79 -15.90 -2.02
CA HIS A 13 -3.57 -16.20 -2.76
C HIS A 13 -2.54 -15.08 -2.62
N ALA A 14 -2.96 -13.83 -2.79
CA ALA A 14 -2.08 -12.66 -2.63
C ALA A 14 -1.53 -12.53 -1.20
N SER A 15 -2.34 -12.85 -0.18
CA SER A 15 -1.92 -12.82 1.23
C SER A 15 -0.85 -13.85 1.51
N ARG A 16 -0.99 -15.07 0.96
CA ARG A 16 0.03 -16.12 1.07
C ARG A 16 1.32 -15.75 0.36
N GLN A 17 1.24 -15.08 -0.79
CA GLN A 17 2.43 -14.56 -1.48
C GLN A 17 3.12 -13.47 -0.65
N ALA A 18 2.37 -12.54 -0.06
CA ALA A 18 2.92 -11.48 0.78
C ALA A 18 3.59 -12.04 2.06
N ALA A 19 2.98 -13.06 2.67
CA ALA A 19 3.50 -13.74 3.87
C ALA A 19 4.87 -14.42 3.64
N ALA A 20 5.24 -14.71 2.39
CA ALA A 20 6.56 -15.24 2.06
C ALA A 20 7.68 -14.19 2.19
N PHE A 21 7.35 -12.89 2.12
CA PHE A 21 8.31 -11.79 2.16
C PHE A 21 8.25 -10.97 3.45
N VAL A 22 7.04 -10.79 3.99
CA VAL A 22 6.80 -9.97 5.18
C VAL A 22 6.38 -10.89 6.32
N SER A 23 7.16 -10.89 7.39
CA SER A 23 6.82 -11.61 8.63
C SER A 23 5.93 -10.76 9.54
N GLY A 24 4.92 -11.39 10.13
CA GLY A 24 4.01 -10.76 11.10
C GLY A 24 2.57 -10.66 10.58
N ASP A 25 1.68 -11.40 11.22
CA ASP A 25 0.27 -11.50 10.82
C ASP A 25 -0.46 -10.15 10.90
N ASP A 26 -0.14 -9.34 11.92
CA ASP A 26 -0.72 -8.01 12.11
C ASP A 26 -0.38 -7.05 10.96
N VAL A 27 0.85 -7.14 10.43
CA VAL A 27 1.32 -6.29 9.33
C VAL A 27 0.63 -6.69 8.03
N ILE A 28 0.48 -7.99 7.79
CA ILE A 28 -0.25 -8.51 6.62
C ILE A 28 -1.72 -8.11 6.70
N HIS A 29 -2.34 -8.25 7.88
CA HIS A 29 -3.72 -7.82 8.10
C HIS A 29 -3.88 -6.31 7.81
N LYS A 30 -2.96 -5.48 8.29
CA LYS A 30 -2.95 -4.03 8.04
C LYS A 30 -2.77 -3.68 6.56
N LEU A 31 -1.97 -4.46 5.82
CA LEU A 31 -1.74 -4.29 4.39
C LEU A 31 -3.05 -4.46 3.59
N PHE A 32 -3.80 -5.52 3.87
CA PHE A 32 -5.02 -5.86 3.13
C PHE A 32 -6.28 -5.16 3.65
N THR A 33 -6.21 -4.50 4.81
CA THR A 33 -7.30 -3.70 5.36
C THR A 33 -7.01 -2.20 5.22
N GLU A 34 -6.36 -1.60 6.21
CA GLU A 34 -6.16 -0.15 6.30
C GLU A 34 -5.42 0.45 5.10
N LEU A 35 -4.30 -0.15 4.68
CA LEU A 35 -3.51 0.37 3.56
C LEU A 35 -4.22 0.18 2.23
N ALA A 36 -4.91 -0.94 2.05
CA ALA A 36 -5.74 -1.18 0.87
C ALA A 36 -6.84 -0.13 0.73
N TYR A 37 -7.51 0.29 1.82
CA TYR A 37 -8.49 1.38 1.77
C TYR A 37 -7.85 2.75 1.51
N ARG A 38 -6.70 3.05 2.12
CA ARG A 38 -6.02 4.35 1.96
C ARG A 38 -5.51 4.59 0.54
N PHE A 39 -5.15 3.53 -0.18
CA PHE A 39 -4.62 3.63 -1.54
C PHE A 39 -5.62 3.22 -2.64
N LYS A 40 -6.76 2.60 -2.28
CA LYS A 40 -7.92 2.51 -3.17
C LYS A 40 -8.62 3.85 -3.23
N SER A 41 -8.79 4.38 -4.44
CA SER A 41 -9.68 5.51 -4.63
C SER A 41 -11.12 5.05 -4.37
N THR A 42 -11.77 5.76 -3.46
CA THR A 42 -13.23 5.92 -3.28
C THR A 42 -14.12 4.94 -4.04
N PHE A 43 -14.71 3.98 -3.32
CA PHE A 43 -15.98 3.40 -3.76
C PHE A 43 -17.03 4.52 -3.76
N GLY A 44 -17.49 4.97 -4.93
CA GLY A 44 -18.70 5.81 -5.02
C GLY A 44 -18.65 6.91 -6.07
N ASN A 45 -19.42 6.70 -7.14
CA ASN A 45 -20.19 7.70 -7.87
C ASN A 45 -20.46 8.98 -7.05
N GLU A 46 -19.88 10.11 -7.46
CA GLU A 46 -20.52 11.43 -7.55
C GLU A 46 -19.44 12.51 -7.72
N ARG A 47 -19.51 13.19 -8.87
CA ARG A 47 -18.68 14.32 -9.35
C ARG A 47 -17.52 14.72 -8.43
N VAL A 48 -16.39 14.06 -8.64
CA VAL A 48 -15.11 14.55 -8.16
C VAL A 48 -14.36 15.15 -9.35
N ASP A 49 -13.79 16.32 -9.13
CA ASP A 49 -13.04 17.11 -10.10
C ASP A 49 -12.08 16.25 -10.96
N TRP A 50 -12.09 16.50 -12.28
CA TRP A 50 -11.47 15.68 -13.33
C TRP A 50 -9.95 15.52 -13.17
N CYS A 51 -9.31 16.30 -12.30
CA CYS A 51 -7.86 16.31 -12.13
C CYS A 51 -7.35 15.49 -10.92
N THR A 52 -8.14 15.25 -9.87
CA THR A 52 -7.56 14.93 -8.53
C THR A 52 -8.13 13.72 -7.80
N ASN A 53 -8.91 12.85 -8.43
CA ASN A 53 -9.30 11.59 -7.79
C ASN A 53 -9.09 10.39 -8.72
N ARG A 54 -7.82 9.96 -8.84
CA ARG A 54 -7.43 8.71 -9.50
C ARG A 54 -7.17 7.66 -8.43
N ASP A 55 -7.58 6.41 -8.68
CA ASP A 55 -6.91 5.24 -8.09
C ASP A 55 -5.40 5.47 -8.20
N ARG A 56 -4.68 5.40 -7.07
CA ARG A 56 -3.25 5.70 -7.08
C ARG A 56 -2.52 4.56 -7.78
N THR A 57 -2.28 4.70 -9.09
CA THR A 57 -1.59 3.70 -9.91
C THR A 57 -0.07 3.75 -9.70
N GLY A 58 0.38 3.40 -8.50
CA GLY A 58 1.79 3.36 -8.13
C GLY A 58 2.30 4.57 -7.33
N GLY A 59 3.60 4.57 -7.02
CA GLY A 59 4.21 5.61 -6.18
C GLY A 59 3.71 5.58 -4.74
N TYR A 60 3.70 4.40 -4.12
CA TYR A 60 3.21 4.21 -2.73
C TYR A 60 4.23 4.64 -1.67
N THR A 61 5.45 4.97 -2.07
CA THR A 61 6.54 5.40 -1.19
C THR A 61 7.16 6.69 -1.71
N ARG A 62 7.66 7.53 -0.81
CA ARG A 62 8.48 8.71 -1.10
C ARG A 62 9.77 8.67 -0.29
N LEU A 63 10.87 9.11 -0.90
CA LEU A 63 12.15 9.29 -0.24
C LEU A 63 12.46 10.79 -0.05
N LEU A 64 12.83 11.16 1.16
CA LEU A 64 13.26 12.51 1.52
C LEU A 64 14.71 12.44 1.99
N GLN A 65 15.62 13.10 1.26
CA GLN A 65 17.02 13.15 1.64
C GLN A 65 17.20 14.03 2.88
N THR A 66 18.03 13.55 3.81
CA THR A 66 18.33 14.26 5.06
C THR A 66 19.82 14.61 5.13
N ARG A 67 20.27 15.06 6.30
CA ARG A 67 21.68 15.37 6.55
C ARG A 67 22.53 14.11 6.60
N ILE A 68 23.84 14.31 6.55
CA ILE A 68 24.82 13.27 6.76
C ILE A 68 24.85 12.85 8.24
N ARG A 69 24.94 11.55 8.52
CA ARG A 69 25.06 11.02 9.88
C ARG A 69 26.42 11.37 10.49
N VAL A 70 26.39 11.86 11.73
CA VAL A 70 27.60 12.24 12.47
C VAL A 70 28.33 10.97 12.92
N GLY A 71 29.63 10.88 12.62
CA GLY A 71 30.51 9.78 13.04
C GLY A 71 31.00 8.92 11.88
N ASP A 72 30.12 8.55 10.95
CA ASP A 72 30.45 7.68 9.81
C ASP A 72 30.20 8.32 8.43
N VAL A 73 29.73 9.58 8.42
CA VAL A 73 29.50 10.36 7.20
C VAL A 73 28.49 9.68 6.27
N ALA A 74 27.59 8.82 6.80
CA ALA A 74 26.61 8.13 5.98
C ALA A 74 25.50 9.07 5.47
N PRO A 75 25.14 9.04 4.18
CA PRO A 75 24.00 9.79 3.66
C PRO A 75 22.69 9.14 4.14
N MET A 76 21.84 9.92 4.80
CA MET A 76 20.60 9.43 5.39
C MET A 76 19.37 9.91 4.61
N ALA A 77 18.28 9.17 4.69
CA ALA A 77 16.98 9.53 4.12
C ALA A 77 15.82 9.03 4.99
N TYR A 78 14.67 9.71 4.92
CA TYR A 78 13.39 9.24 5.43
C TYR A 78 12.56 8.64 4.29
N ILE A 79 11.83 7.56 4.58
CA ILE A 79 10.86 6.95 3.67
C ILE A 79 9.46 7.09 4.28
N GLU A 80 8.49 7.51 3.48
CA GLU A 80 7.07 7.65 3.84
C GLU A 80 6.12 7.06 2.79
#